data_AF-A0A6G0WP47-F1
#
_entry.id   AF-A0A6G0WP47-F1
#
_cell.length_a   1.000
_cell.length_b   1.000
_cell.length_c   1.000
_cell.angle_alpha   90.00
_cell.angle_beta   90.00
_cell.angle_gamma   90.00
#
_symmetry.space_group_name_H-M   'P 1'
#
loop_
_entity.id
_entity.type
_entity.pdbx_description
1 polymer ?
#
loop_
_entity_poly.entity_id
_entity_poly.type
_entity_poly.pdbx_seq_one_letter_code
_entity_poly.pdbx_strand_id
1 'polypeptide(L)'
;MAMWFALWSVVCAAASVLGANIEGRIAYPANVPAPASEDGSLPVHQVVLDGGVRSTLSTRDGRFVFYDVPAGRYTVDIYSTTHMFSQFKVDISATNEIRVLEFKYPGTPKLAVSHPLVVDAHAKIEYFVPREKFSVLDLIRNPSFLALVVPLVMIWILPRLSENMLDPEEYKQAQEEMAAVGDPQAMLKGLFGGAAAGESKDDEDSD
;
A
#
# COMPACT_ATOMS: atom_id res chain seq x y z
N MET A 1 23.54 48.77 44.01
CA MET A 1 23.87 47.57 43.20
C MET A 1 22.61 46.91 42.64
N ALA A 2 21.65 47.69 42.11
CA ALA A 2 20.36 47.17 41.61
C ALA A 2 19.93 47.83 40.28
N MET A 3 20.78 48.68 39.70
CA MET A 3 20.48 49.46 38.48
C MET A 3 21.02 48.83 37.19
N TRP A 4 21.79 47.74 37.28
CA TRP A 4 22.32 47.02 36.10
C TRP A 4 21.43 45.86 35.62
N PHE A 5 20.57 45.30 36.48
CA PHE A 5 19.69 44.20 36.09
C PHE A 5 18.43 44.64 35.33
N ALA A 6 17.94 45.87 35.59
CA ALA A 6 16.76 46.39 34.89
C ALA A 6 17.03 46.71 33.41
N LEU A 7 18.28 47.02 33.05
CA LEU A 7 18.64 47.42 31.69
C LEU A 7 18.78 46.22 30.74
N TRP A 8 19.05 45.02 31.27
CA TRP A 8 19.09 43.79 30.46
C TRP A 8 17.69 43.23 30.18
N SER A 9 16.71 43.50 31.06
CA SER A 9 15.32 43.04 30.88
C SER A 9 14.54 43.81 29.81
N VAL A 10 14.96 45.03 29.46
CA VAL A 10 14.25 45.86 28.46
C VAL A 10 14.75 45.61 27.03
N VAL A 11 15.97 45.08 26.85
CA VAL A 11 16.54 44.80 25.51
C VAL A 11 15.94 43.54 24.86
N CYS A 12 15.29 42.66 25.63
CA CYS A 12 14.62 41.46 25.08
C CYS A 12 13.21 41.70 24.52
N ALA A 13 12.65 42.90 24.63
CA ALA A 13 11.22 43.14 24.38
C ALA A 13 10.88 43.74 23.01
N ALA A 14 11.81 43.78 22.05
CA ALA A 14 11.56 44.43 20.74
C ALA A 14 12.10 43.64 19.52
N ALA A 15 12.15 42.31 19.61
CA ALA A 15 12.12 41.51 18.39
C ALA A 15 10.66 41.39 17.95
N SER A 16 10.16 42.43 17.26
CA SER A 16 8.92 42.34 16.52
C SER A 16 9.11 41.27 15.46
N VAL A 17 8.68 40.05 15.76
CA VAL A 17 8.64 38.95 14.80
C VAL A 17 7.64 39.38 13.73
N LEU A 18 8.14 39.79 12.56
CA LEU A 18 7.29 39.76 11.37
C LEU A 18 7.04 38.29 11.07
N GLY A 19 5.84 37.82 11.37
CA GLY A 19 5.43 36.50 10.96
C GLY A 19 4.97 36.50 9.51
N ALA A 20 5.43 35.52 8.74
CA ALA A 20 4.94 35.27 7.40
C ALA A 20 3.64 34.45 7.46
N ASN A 21 2.77 34.61 6.45
CA ASN A 21 1.56 33.82 6.34
C ASN A 21 1.81 32.60 5.44
N ILE A 22 1.59 31.41 5.99
CA ILE A 22 1.65 30.17 5.21
C ILE A 22 0.25 29.90 4.69
N GLU A 23 0.10 29.89 3.37
CA GLU A 23 -1.18 29.65 2.71
C GLU A 23 -1.08 28.38 1.88
N GLY A 24 -2.17 27.62 1.87
CA GLY A 24 -2.25 26.41 1.08
C GLY A 24 -3.66 25.99 0.76
N ARG A 25 -3.75 25.05 -0.18
CA ARG A 25 -4.99 24.40 -0.60
C ARG A 25 -4.78 22.90 -0.72
N ILE A 26 -5.73 22.15 -0.20
CA ILE A 26 -5.83 20.70 -0.34
C ILE A 26 -6.51 20.39 -1.67
N ALA A 27 -5.84 19.56 -2.49
CA ALA A 27 -6.33 19.12 -3.78
C ALA A 27 -6.42 17.59 -3.83
N TYR A 28 -7.37 17.09 -4.62
CA TYR A 28 -7.57 15.67 -4.86
C TYR A 28 -7.29 15.42 -6.35
N PRO A 29 -6.18 14.75 -6.69
CA PRO A 29 -5.87 14.43 -8.08
C PRO A 29 -6.86 13.40 -8.64
N ALA A 30 -7.03 13.35 -9.96
CA ALA A 30 -8.02 12.48 -10.62
C ALA A 30 -7.89 10.98 -10.28
N ASN A 31 -6.70 10.53 -9.87
CA ASN A 31 -6.45 9.15 -9.44
C ASN A 31 -6.97 8.81 -8.04
N VAL A 32 -7.32 9.81 -7.23
CA VAL A 32 -7.80 9.62 -5.85
C VAL A 32 -9.16 10.29 -5.73
N PRO A 33 -10.27 9.51 -5.61
CA PRO A 33 -11.59 10.09 -5.52
C PRO A 33 -11.70 10.95 -4.27
N ALA A 34 -12.19 12.18 -4.45
CA ALA A 34 -12.48 13.03 -3.32
C ALA A 34 -13.52 12.34 -2.41
N PRO A 35 -13.44 12.52 -1.09
CA PRO A 35 -14.43 12.00 -0.16
C PRO A 35 -15.81 12.53 -0.54
N ALA A 36 -16.73 11.62 -0.82
CA ALA A 36 -18.08 11.96 -1.25
C ALA A 36 -18.81 12.72 -0.13
N SER A 37 -19.07 13.99 -0.36
CA SER A 37 -20.04 14.77 0.40
C SER A 37 -21.24 15.06 -0.51
N GLU A 38 -22.44 15.01 0.04
CA GLU A 38 -23.66 15.23 -0.74
C GLU A 38 -23.74 16.64 -1.35
N ASP A 39 -23.02 17.59 -0.73
CA ASP A 39 -22.97 19.00 -1.14
C ASP A 39 -21.79 19.32 -2.10
N GLY A 40 -20.95 18.34 -2.44
CA GLY A 40 -19.73 18.57 -3.24
C GLY A 40 -18.63 19.36 -2.52
N SER A 41 -18.78 19.61 -1.21
CA SER A 41 -17.79 20.28 -0.37
C SER A 41 -16.68 19.34 0.09
N LEU A 42 -15.45 19.86 0.26
CA LEU A 42 -14.36 19.06 0.81
C LEU A 42 -14.51 18.96 2.34
N PRO A 43 -14.12 17.82 2.95
CA PRO A 43 -14.11 17.70 4.39
C PRO A 43 -13.08 18.63 5.00
N VAL A 44 -13.40 19.06 6.22
CA VAL A 44 -12.52 19.85 7.06
C VAL A 44 -11.45 18.91 7.62
N HIS A 45 -10.20 19.21 7.32
CA HIS A 45 -9.02 18.53 7.86
C HIS A 45 -8.31 19.41 8.88
N GLN A 46 -7.67 18.79 9.85
CA GLN A 46 -6.79 19.49 10.77
C GLN A 46 -5.40 19.57 10.16
N VAL A 47 -4.92 20.79 9.93
CA VAL A 47 -3.58 21.06 9.44
C VAL A 47 -2.72 21.46 10.64
N VAL A 48 -1.57 20.81 10.77
CA VAL A 48 -0.71 20.93 11.93
C VAL A 48 0.68 21.40 11.51
N LEU A 49 1.22 22.33 12.29
CA LEU A 49 2.57 22.86 12.17
C LEU A 49 3.44 22.28 13.29
N ASP A 50 4.66 21.86 12.94
CA ASP A 50 5.67 21.33 13.88
C ASP A 50 5.15 20.24 14.82
N GLY A 51 4.40 19.29 14.26
CA GLY A 51 3.91 18.14 15.03
C GLY A 51 2.94 18.49 16.15
N GLY A 52 2.34 19.69 16.14
CA GLY A 52 1.27 20.06 17.08
C GLY A 52 1.39 21.44 17.70
N VAL A 53 2.53 22.13 17.53
CA VAL A 53 2.78 23.42 18.18
C VAL A 53 1.77 24.48 17.76
N ARG A 54 1.41 24.49 16.47
CA ARG A 54 0.28 25.28 15.95
C ARG A 54 -0.61 24.36 15.12
N SER A 55 -1.91 24.60 15.16
CA SER A 55 -2.85 23.89 14.29
C SER A 55 -3.93 24.83 13.80
N THR A 56 -4.44 24.54 12.61
CA THR A 56 -5.54 25.25 11.96
C THR A 56 -6.47 24.23 11.30
N LEU A 57 -7.67 24.65 10.95
CA LEU A 57 -8.63 23.81 10.24
C LEU A 57 -8.71 24.26 8.78
N SER A 58 -8.84 23.31 7.86
CA SER A 58 -9.08 23.62 6.46
C SER A 58 -10.53 24.05 6.25
N THR A 59 -10.74 24.98 5.33
CA THR A 59 -12.07 25.38 4.87
C THR A 59 -12.68 24.26 4.03
N ARG A 60 -14.00 24.29 3.82
CA ARG A 60 -14.72 23.39 2.90
C ARG A 60 -14.25 23.46 1.44
N ASP A 61 -13.52 24.51 1.07
CA ASP A 61 -12.87 24.66 -0.25
C ASP A 61 -11.45 24.06 -0.30
N GLY A 62 -11.01 23.45 0.81
CA GLY A 62 -9.67 22.91 0.99
C GLY A 62 -8.60 23.94 1.35
N ARG A 63 -8.94 25.23 1.49
CA ARG A 63 -7.98 26.28 1.82
C ARG A 63 -7.64 26.29 3.31
N PHE A 64 -6.37 26.48 3.65
CA PHE A 64 -5.90 26.70 5.02
C PHE A 64 -4.87 27.83 5.06
N VAL A 65 -4.81 28.52 6.19
CA VAL A 65 -3.87 29.61 6.42
C VAL A 65 -3.34 29.54 7.85
N PHE A 66 -2.01 29.68 7.99
CA PHE A 66 -1.37 29.98 9.26
C PHE A 66 -0.92 31.43 9.25
N TYR A 67 -1.41 32.19 10.22
CA TYR A 67 -1.06 33.59 10.39
C TYR A 67 0.13 33.76 11.32
N ASP A 68 0.93 34.79 11.05
CA ASP A 68 1.99 35.27 11.94
C ASP A 68 3.00 34.17 12.35
N VAL A 69 3.52 33.43 11.37
CA VAL A 69 4.51 32.37 11.59
C VAL A 69 5.93 32.96 11.60
N PRO A 70 6.70 32.86 12.70
CA PRO A 70 8.04 33.41 12.79
C PRO A 70 8.98 32.88 11.70
N ALA A 71 10.05 33.60 11.38
CA ALA A 71 11.14 33.02 10.59
C ALA A 71 11.70 31.75 11.26
N GLY A 72 11.87 30.68 10.50
CA GLY A 72 12.19 29.36 11.03
C GLY A 72 11.88 28.24 10.05
N ARG A 73 12.19 27.00 10.46
CA ARG A 73 11.91 25.78 9.70
C ARG A 73 10.76 25.05 10.33
N TYR A 74 9.73 24.82 9.54
CA TYR A 74 8.49 24.21 9.97
C TYR A 74 8.17 22.94 9.19
N THR A 75 7.49 22.00 9.81
CA THR A 75 6.83 20.88 9.14
C THR A 75 5.33 21.10 9.12
N VAL A 76 4.71 21.04 7.94
CA VAL A 76 3.26 21.08 7.75
C VAL A 76 2.78 19.68 7.45
N ASP A 77 1.86 19.18 8.28
CA ASP A 77 1.22 17.89 8.15
C ASP A 77 -0.30 18.06 8.15
N ILE A 78 -1.00 17.21 7.40
CA ILE A 78 -2.47 17.18 7.37
C ILE A 78 -2.95 15.88 7.99
N TYR A 79 -3.74 15.99 9.04
CA TYR A 79 -4.38 14.84 9.66
C TYR A 79 -5.72 14.54 9.00
N SER A 80 -5.81 13.33 8.46
CA SER A 80 -7.02 12.76 7.89
C SER A 80 -7.07 11.26 8.18
N THR A 81 -8.27 10.77 8.45
CA THR A 81 -8.54 9.35 8.62
C THR A 81 -8.82 8.66 7.29
N THR A 82 -9.16 9.39 6.24
CA THR A 82 -9.62 8.77 4.98
C THR A 82 -8.55 8.73 3.92
N HIS A 83 -7.63 9.69 3.93
CA HIS A 83 -6.64 9.91 2.88
C HIS A 83 -5.28 10.18 3.48
N MET A 84 -4.24 9.70 2.80
CA MET A 84 -2.86 10.07 3.06
C MET A 84 -2.44 11.26 2.21
N PHE A 85 -1.74 12.21 2.85
CA PHE A 85 -1.23 13.45 2.26
C PHE A 85 0.30 13.50 2.36
N SER A 86 0.95 14.30 1.49
CA SER A 86 2.38 14.60 1.61
C SER A 86 2.67 15.52 2.80
N GLN A 87 3.87 15.36 3.36
CA GLN A 87 4.42 16.26 4.36
C GLN A 87 5.20 17.38 3.67
N PHE A 88 5.06 18.62 4.13
CA PHE A 88 5.80 19.76 3.59
C PHE A 88 6.76 20.32 4.63
N LYS A 89 8.01 20.56 4.24
CA LYS A 89 8.96 21.33 5.05
C LYS A 89 9.05 22.74 4.51
N VAL A 90 8.66 23.70 5.32
CA VAL A 90 8.64 25.11 4.98
C VAL A 90 9.80 25.80 5.70
N ASP A 91 10.71 26.40 4.96
CA ASP A 91 11.79 27.24 5.49
C ASP A 91 11.44 28.70 5.23
N ILE A 92 11.26 29.46 6.30
CA ILE A 92 10.92 30.89 6.26
C ILE A 92 12.18 31.67 6.63
N SER A 93 12.70 32.41 5.66
CA SER A 93 13.83 33.31 5.86
C SER A 93 13.43 34.55 6.67
N ALA A 94 14.40 35.18 7.33
CA ALA A 94 14.20 36.47 8.01
C ALA A 94 13.74 37.60 7.06
N THR A 95 13.97 37.44 5.76
CA THR A 95 13.51 38.36 4.69
C THR A 95 12.10 38.02 4.19
N ASN A 96 11.34 37.16 4.88
CA ASN A 96 10.02 36.64 4.47
C ASN A 96 10.02 35.86 3.14
N GLU A 97 11.16 35.34 2.70
CA GLU A 97 11.23 34.38 1.60
C GLU A 97 10.81 32.99 2.10
N ILE A 98 9.81 32.39 1.46
CA ILE A 98 9.27 31.07 1.81
C ILE A 98 9.79 30.03 0.82
N ARG A 99 10.51 29.03 1.30
CA ARG A 99 10.94 27.87 0.52
C ARG A 99 10.24 26.62 1.01
N VAL A 100 9.68 25.85 0.10
CA VAL A 100 8.92 24.65 0.45
C VAL A 100 9.56 23.43 -0.18
N LEU A 101 9.72 22.39 0.62
CA LEU A 101 10.13 21.07 0.17
C LEU A 101 9.00 20.08 0.46
N GLU A 102 8.48 19.45 -0.58
CA GLU A 102 7.49 18.39 -0.48
C GLU A 102 8.15 17.02 -0.27
N PHE A 103 7.56 16.24 0.63
CA PHE A 103 7.92 14.86 0.94
C PHE A 103 6.69 13.97 0.74
N LYS A 104 6.62 13.34 -0.45
CA LYS A 104 5.52 12.45 -0.84
C LYS A 104 5.45 11.17 0.02
N TYR A 105 6.58 10.49 0.20
CA TYR A 105 6.70 9.32 1.07
C TYR A 105 8.09 9.29 1.73
N PRO A 106 8.22 8.67 2.92
CA PRO A 106 9.54 8.44 3.52
C PRO A 106 10.44 7.67 2.52
N GLY A 107 11.58 8.27 2.18
CA GLY A 107 12.54 7.71 1.21
C GLY A 107 12.46 8.26 -0.22
N THR A 108 11.48 9.12 -0.54
CA THR A 108 11.39 9.80 -1.85
C THR A 108 12.32 11.03 -1.90
N PRO A 109 12.90 11.40 -3.07
CA PRO A 109 13.63 12.66 -3.23
C PRO A 109 12.75 13.87 -2.87
N LYS A 110 13.39 14.89 -2.31
CA LYS A 110 12.73 16.15 -1.90
C LYS A 110 12.42 16.96 -3.16
N LEU A 111 11.15 17.33 -3.36
CA LEU A 111 10.76 18.20 -4.46
C LEU A 111 10.63 19.64 -3.96
N ALA A 112 11.31 20.58 -4.62
CA ALA A 112 11.12 22.00 -4.31
C ALA A 112 9.80 22.46 -4.91
N VAL A 113 8.90 22.95 -4.05
CA VAL A 113 7.58 23.46 -4.44
C VAL A 113 7.54 24.96 -4.13
N SER A 114 6.86 25.72 -4.97
CA SER A 114 6.63 27.16 -4.75
C SER A 114 5.42 27.38 -3.84
N HIS A 115 5.42 28.48 -3.07
CA HIS A 115 4.21 28.99 -2.41
C HIS A 115 3.24 29.57 -3.45
N PRO A 116 1.90 29.43 -3.30
CA PRO A 116 1.14 28.79 -2.21
C PRO A 116 1.17 27.26 -2.27
N LEU A 117 1.03 26.61 -1.10
CA LEU A 117 1.12 25.16 -0.97
C LEU A 117 -0.08 24.47 -1.65
N VAL A 118 0.17 23.53 -2.55
CA VAL A 118 -0.86 22.62 -3.05
C VAL A 118 -0.59 21.25 -2.47
N VAL A 119 -1.50 20.77 -1.62
CA VAL A 119 -1.35 19.52 -0.90
C VAL A 119 -2.20 18.45 -1.57
N ASP A 120 -1.54 17.51 -2.25
CA ASP A 120 -2.21 16.45 -2.98
C ASP A 120 -2.49 15.23 -2.10
N ALA A 121 -3.72 14.70 -2.19
CA ALA A 121 -4.03 13.38 -1.65
C ALA A 121 -3.37 12.29 -2.51
N HIS A 122 -2.68 11.34 -1.89
CA HIS A 122 -1.97 10.28 -2.62
C HIS A 122 -2.70 8.94 -2.65
N ALA A 123 -3.35 8.55 -1.54
CA ALA A 123 -4.03 7.27 -1.44
C ALA A 123 -5.17 7.36 -0.44
N LYS A 124 -6.23 6.58 -0.68
CA LYS A 124 -7.27 6.32 0.31
C LYS A 124 -6.78 5.26 1.29
N ILE A 125 -6.96 5.50 2.58
CA ILE A 125 -6.56 4.56 3.63
C ILE A 125 -7.60 3.45 3.71
N GLU A 126 -7.20 2.22 3.39
CA GLU A 126 -8.03 1.02 3.55
C GLU A 126 -7.71 0.34 4.88
N TYR A 127 -8.49 0.65 5.92
CA TYR A 127 -8.32 0.02 7.23
C TYR A 127 -8.79 -1.43 7.30
N PHE A 128 -9.65 -1.84 6.35
CA PHE A 128 -10.26 -3.16 6.34
C PHE A 128 -9.68 -3.99 5.22
N VAL A 129 -9.12 -5.15 5.57
CA VAL A 129 -8.79 -6.17 4.58
C VAL A 129 -10.09 -6.80 4.11
N PRO A 130 -10.40 -6.76 2.79
CA PRO A 130 -11.59 -7.43 2.29
C PRO A 130 -11.49 -8.93 2.59
N ARG A 131 -12.60 -9.54 3.02
CA ARG A 131 -12.63 -11.00 3.25
C ARG A 131 -12.32 -11.70 1.93
N GLU A 132 -11.42 -12.68 1.99
CA GLU A 132 -11.20 -13.61 0.88
C GLU A 132 -12.55 -14.21 0.50
N LYS A 133 -13.01 -13.90 -0.72
CA LYS A 133 -14.25 -14.46 -1.24
C LYS A 133 -13.90 -15.85 -1.77
N PHE A 134 -14.68 -16.85 -1.40
CA PHE A 134 -14.58 -18.15 -2.04
C PHE A 134 -15.00 -18.01 -3.51
N SER A 135 -14.03 -17.87 -4.41
CA SER A 135 -14.30 -17.94 -5.84
C SER A 135 -14.34 -19.42 -6.24
N VAL A 136 -15.45 -19.86 -6.82
CA VAL A 136 -15.56 -21.23 -7.37
C VAL A 136 -14.48 -21.47 -8.44
N LEU A 137 -14.07 -20.41 -9.16
CA LEU A 137 -12.99 -20.47 -10.14
C LEU A 137 -11.62 -20.68 -9.46
N ASP A 138 -11.35 -20.02 -8.33
CA ASP A 138 -10.12 -20.24 -7.56
C ASP A 138 -10.09 -21.63 -6.92
N LEU A 139 -11.26 -22.15 -6.53
CA LEU A 139 -11.42 -23.53 -6.08
C LEU A 139 -11.13 -24.53 -7.22
N ILE A 140 -11.64 -24.31 -8.43
CA ILE A 140 -11.35 -25.17 -9.59
C ILE A 140 -9.89 -25.06 -10.03
N ARG A 141 -9.27 -23.89 -9.90
CA ARG A 141 -7.83 -23.69 -10.18
C ARG A 141 -6.95 -24.28 -9.08
N ASN A 142 -7.51 -24.62 -7.92
CA ASN A 142 -6.76 -25.21 -6.83
C ASN A 142 -6.40 -26.67 -7.14
N PRO A 143 -5.09 -27.03 -7.18
CA PRO A 143 -4.65 -28.39 -7.50
C PRO A 143 -5.19 -29.44 -6.53
N SER A 144 -5.46 -29.08 -5.27
CA SER A 144 -6.03 -30.00 -4.29
C SER A 144 -7.49 -30.36 -4.60
N PHE A 145 -8.27 -29.44 -5.15
CA PHE A 145 -9.65 -29.70 -5.55
C PHE A 145 -9.72 -30.49 -6.85
N LEU A 146 -8.87 -30.16 -7.84
CA LEU A 146 -8.75 -30.97 -9.06
C LEU A 146 -8.27 -32.39 -8.77
N ALA A 147 -7.29 -32.56 -7.88
CA ALA A 147 -6.81 -33.87 -7.48
C ALA A 147 -7.91 -34.73 -6.82
N LEU A 148 -8.90 -34.12 -6.17
CA LEU A 148 -10.07 -34.82 -5.62
C LEU A 148 -11.10 -35.17 -6.71
N VAL A 149 -11.43 -34.21 -7.58
CA VAL A 149 -12.57 -34.34 -8.51
C VAL A 149 -12.21 -35.14 -9.77
N VAL A 150 -11.01 -34.95 -10.32
CA VAL A 150 -10.56 -35.63 -11.55
C VAL A 150 -10.65 -37.16 -11.46
N PRO A 151 -10.13 -37.84 -10.41
CA PRO A 151 -10.25 -39.31 -10.33
C PRO A 151 -11.71 -39.78 -10.15
N LEU A 152 -12.54 -39.04 -9.42
CA LEU A 152 -13.97 -39.37 -9.26
C LEU A 152 -14.73 -39.29 -10.60
N VAL A 153 -14.43 -38.26 -11.39
CA VAL A 153 -14.99 -38.12 -12.75
C VAL A 153 -14.45 -39.22 -13.67
N MET A 154 -13.17 -39.57 -13.55
CA MET A 154 -12.55 -40.64 -14.35
C MET A 154 -13.23 -41.99 -14.07
N ILE A 155 -13.47 -42.34 -12.80
CA ILE A 155 -14.20 -43.57 -12.41
C ILE A 155 -15.63 -43.57 -12.97
N TRP A 156 -16.26 -42.40 -13.13
CA TRP A 156 -17.60 -42.29 -13.70
C TRP A 156 -17.61 -42.35 -15.24
N ILE A 157 -16.57 -41.85 -15.90
CA ILE A 157 -16.44 -41.83 -17.37
C ILE A 157 -15.91 -43.17 -17.91
N LEU A 158 -15.00 -43.83 -17.20
CA LEU A 158 -14.43 -45.14 -17.58
C LEU A 158 -15.47 -46.20 -17.95
N PRO A 159 -16.56 -46.45 -17.19
CA PRO A 159 -17.58 -47.42 -17.60
C PRO A 159 -18.22 -47.02 -18.94
N ARG A 160 -18.51 -45.73 -19.12
CA ARG A 160 -19.07 -45.17 -20.37
C ARG A 160 -18.10 -45.25 -21.56
N LEU A 161 -16.79 -45.12 -21.34
CA LEU A 161 -15.77 -45.26 -22.41
C LEU A 161 -15.47 -46.73 -22.71
N SER A 162 -15.55 -47.61 -21.71
CA SER A 162 -15.36 -49.06 -21.88
C SER A 162 -16.49 -49.73 -22.64
N GLU A 163 -17.70 -49.21 -22.48
CA GLU A 163 -18.87 -49.68 -23.20
C GLU A 163 -18.88 -49.19 -24.66
N ASN A 164 -18.26 -48.03 -24.97
CA ASN A 164 -18.42 -47.39 -26.28
C ASN A 164 -17.17 -47.34 -27.19
N MET A 165 -15.93 -47.36 -26.70
CA MET A 165 -14.76 -47.01 -27.55
C MET A 165 -13.41 -47.67 -27.23
N LEU A 166 -13.28 -48.55 -26.23
CA LEU A 166 -11.99 -49.20 -25.94
C LEU A 166 -12.08 -50.72 -26.15
N ASP A 167 -11.28 -51.21 -27.09
CA ASP A 167 -11.10 -52.62 -27.41
C ASP A 167 -10.62 -53.39 -26.16
N PRO A 168 -11.11 -54.62 -25.88
CA PRO A 168 -10.78 -55.38 -24.66
C PRO A 168 -9.30 -55.75 -24.50
N GLU A 169 -8.43 -55.47 -25.47
CA GLU A 169 -6.99 -55.67 -25.39
C GLU A 169 -6.25 -54.51 -24.70
N GLU A 170 -6.67 -53.26 -24.88
CA GLU A 170 -6.01 -52.09 -24.24
C GLU A 170 -6.37 -51.98 -22.75
N TYR A 171 -7.57 -52.41 -22.35
CA TYR A 171 -7.94 -52.53 -20.94
C TYR A 171 -7.13 -53.56 -20.17
N LYS A 172 -6.70 -54.64 -20.82
CA LYS A 172 -5.83 -55.64 -20.22
C LYS A 172 -4.42 -55.09 -20.05
N GLN A 173 -3.91 -54.38 -21.05
CA GLN A 173 -2.61 -53.71 -20.95
C GLN A 173 -2.60 -52.62 -19.86
N ALA A 174 -3.64 -51.78 -19.79
CA ALA A 174 -3.77 -50.77 -18.73
C ALA A 174 -3.94 -51.39 -17.33
N GLN A 175 -4.61 -52.55 -17.23
CA GLN A 175 -4.71 -53.32 -15.98
C GLN A 175 -3.40 -54.01 -15.62
N GLU A 176 -2.66 -54.52 -16.59
CA GLU A 176 -1.33 -55.14 -16.42
C GLU A 176 -0.29 -54.09 -16.01
N GLU A 177 -0.38 -52.87 -16.54
CA GLU A 177 0.45 -51.74 -16.12
C GLU A 177 0.05 -51.22 -14.72
N MET A 178 -1.25 -51.14 -14.40
CA MET A 178 -1.71 -50.84 -13.03
C MET A 178 -1.33 -51.93 -12.02
N ALA A 179 -1.38 -53.21 -12.42
CA ALA A 179 -1.06 -54.35 -11.58
C ALA A 179 0.47 -54.54 -11.43
N ALA A 180 1.25 -54.20 -12.46
CA ALA A 180 2.71 -54.17 -12.39
C ALA A 180 3.21 -53.03 -11.47
N VAL A 181 2.43 -51.95 -11.34
CA VAL A 181 2.64 -50.87 -10.35
C VAL A 181 1.83 -51.19 -9.07
N GLY A 182 2.07 -52.37 -8.49
CA GLY A 182 1.32 -52.92 -7.36
C GLY A 182 1.45 -52.17 -6.02
N ASP A 183 2.23 -51.09 -5.94
CA ASP A 183 2.33 -50.24 -4.75
C ASP A 183 1.51 -48.95 -4.92
N PRO A 184 0.32 -48.84 -4.31
CA PRO A 184 -0.49 -47.62 -4.38
C PRO A 184 0.25 -46.36 -3.88
N GLN A 185 1.31 -46.52 -3.08
CA GLN A 185 2.19 -45.42 -2.64
C GLN A 185 3.19 -44.98 -3.73
N ALA A 186 3.71 -45.91 -4.54
CA ALA A 186 4.64 -45.61 -5.64
C ALA A 186 3.90 -44.94 -6.82
N MET A 187 2.65 -45.34 -7.05
CA MET A 187 1.78 -44.71 -8.04
C MET A 187 1.43 -43.26 -7.66
N LEU A 188 1.13 -43.02 -6.37
CA LEU A 188 0.90 -41.67 -5.83
C LEU A 188 2.18 -40.81 -5.93
N LYS A 189 3.36 -41.39 -5.65
CA LYS A 189 4.65 -40.71 -5.76
C LYS A 189 5.04 -40.41 -7.22
N GLY A 190 4.69 -41.26 -8.18
CA GLY A 190 4.92 -41.01 -9.61
C GLY A 190 3.97 -39.95 -10.20
N LEU A 191 2.68 -40.00 -9.84
CA LEU A 191 1.66 -39.06 -10.32
C LEU A 191 1.75 -37.68 -9.63
N PHE A 192 2.11 -37.64 -8.35
CA PHE A 192 2.18 -36.41 -7.55
C PHE A 192 3.62 -35.88 -7.35
N GLY A 193 4.64 -36.71 -7.62
CA GLY A 193 6.07 -36.33 -7.58
C GLY A 193 6.66 -35.96 -8.94
N GLY A 194 5.89 -36.08 -10.03
CA GLY A 194 6.29 -35.61 -11.37
C GLY A 194 6.44 -34.08 -11.51
N ALA A 195 6.14 -33.32 -10.45
CA ALA A 195 6.42 -31.88 -10.36
C ALA A 195 7.73 -31.56 -9.59
N ALA A 196 8.52 -32.57 -9.19
CA ALA A 196 9.75 -32.37 -8.42
C ALA A 196 10.87 -33.32 -8.88
N ALA A 197 11.37 -33.13 -10.10
CA ALA A 197 12.68 -33.65 -10.49
C ALA A 197 13.24 -32.87 -11.69
N GLY A 198 13.60 -31.61 -11.44
CA GLY A 198 14.65 -30.94 -12.20
C GLY A 198 16.00 -31.24 -11.52
N GLU A 199 16.87 -31.91 -12.27
CA GLU A 199 18.34 -31.87 -12.22
C GLU A 199 19.08 -31.89 -10.87
N SER A 200 19.84 -32.95 -10.64
CA SER A 200 21.30 -32.88 -10.81
C SER A 200 21.91 -34.28 -10.71
N LYS A 201 22.37 -34.79 -11.86
CA LYS A 201 23.47 -35.76 -11.95
C LYS A 201 24.72 -35.08 -11.39
N ASP A 202 25.43 -35.76 -10.51
CA ASP A 202 26.89 -35.73 -10.52
C ASP A 202 27.34 -37.16 -10.24
N ASP A 203 27.95 -37.71 -11.29
CA ASP A 203 28.59 -39.01 -11.38
C ASP A 203 29.99 -38.95 -10.72
N GLU A 204 30.43 -40.09 -10.15
CA GLU A 204 31.85 -40.53 -10.01
C GLU A 204 32.74 -39.73 -9.01
N ASP A 205 33.67 -40.30 -8.21
CA ASP A 205 34.52 -41.47 -8.42
C ASP A 205 35.23 -41.89 -7.11
N SER A 206 35.37 -43.22 -6.91
CA SER A 206 36.52 -44.01 -6.38
C SER A 206 37.30 -43.67 -5.09
N ASP A 207 37.38 -44.69 -4.20
CA ASP A 207 38.43 -45.07 -3.20
C ASP A 207 39.09 -44.03 -2.28
#